data_AF-A0A968KB85-F1
#
_entry.id   AF-A0A968KB85-F1
#
_cell.length_a   1.000
_cell.length_b   1.000
_cell.length_c   1.000
_cell.angle_alpha   90.00
_cell.angle_beta   90.00
_cell.angle_gamma   90.00
#
_symmetry.space_group_name_H-M   'P 1'
#
loop_
_entity.id
_entity.type
_entity.pdbx_description
1 polymer ?
#
loop_
_entity_poly.entity_id
_entity_poly.type
_entity_poly.pdbx_seq_one_letter_code
_entity_poly.pdbx_strand_id
1 'polypeptide(L)' 'IETFTWQLPEDIALGKVTFTAELNYKKLVKPVADFLEVPEEESETVLINKTTTWIEVYD' A
#
# COMPACT_ATOMS: atom_id res chain seq x y z
N ILE A 1 10.31 -0.87 -13.62
CA ILE A 1 8.88 -1.23 -13.48
C ILE A 1 8.84 -2.40 -12.55
N GLU A 2 8.27 -2.22 -11.35
CA GLU A 2 8.06 -3.31 -10.40
C GLU A 2 6.69 -3.94 -10.71
N THR A 3 6.63 -5.27 -10.74
CA THR A 3 5.40 -6.03 -11.01
C THR A 3 5.02 -6.75 -9.73
N PHE A 4 3.79 -6.51 -9.27
CA PHE A 4 3.20 -7.22 -8.15
C PHE A 4 2.16 -8.20 -8.67
N THR A 5 2.24 -9.44 -8.19
CA THR A 5 1.30 -10.52 -8.53
C THR A 5 0.68 -11.04 -7.24
N TRP A 6 -0.64 -11.14 -7.21
CA TRP A 6 -1.39 -11.70 -6.10
C TRP A 6 -2.49 -12.62 -6.62
N GLN A 7 -2.93 -13.57 -5.80
CA GLN A 7 -4.10 -14.40 -6.07
C GLN A 7 -5.36 -13.66 -5.62
N LEU A 8 -6.44 -13.74 -6.40
CA LEU A 8 -7.73 -13.21 -5.98
C LEU A 8 -8.32 -14.11 -4.87
N PRO A 9 -8.91 -13.54 -3.80
CA PRO A 9 -9.64 -14.31 -2.81
C PRO A 9 -10.79 -15.09 -3.44
N GLU A 10 -11.05 -16.31 -2.97
CA GLU A 10 -12.15 -17.15 -3.48
C GLU A 10 -13.54 -16.56 -3.15
N ASP A 11 -13.64 -15.76 -2.09
CA ASP A 11 -14.86 -15.11 -1.60
C ASP A 11 -15.02 -13.66 -2.11
N ILE A 12 -14.31 -13.29 -3.18
CA ILE A 12 -14.36 -11.93 -3.72
C ILE A 12 -15.76 -11.59 -4.26
N ALA A 13 -16.22 -10.37 -3.99
CA ALA A 13 -17.51 -9.91 -4.48
C ALA A 13 -17.54 -9.81 -6.01
N LEU A 14 -18.65 -10.26 -6.61
CA LEU A 14 -18.94 -10.04 -8.03
C LEU A 14 -19.08 -8.54 -8.32
N GLY A 15 -18.62 -8.15 -9.51
CA GLY A 15 -18.65 -6.78 -9.99
C GLY A 15 -17.30 -6.07 -9.93
N LYS A 16 -17.34 -4.72 -9.85
CA LYS A 16 -16.14 -3.88 -9.95
C LYS A 16 -15.29 -3.92 -8.70
N VAL A 17 -14.08 -4.46 -8.83
CA VAL A 17 -13.04 -4.46 -7.79
C VAL A 17 -11.95 -3.46 -8.15
N THR A 18 -11.60 -2.59 -7.20
CA THR A 18 -10.56 -1.57 -7.39
C THR A 18 -9.33 -1.91 -6.56
N PHE A 19 -8.17 -1.93 -7.21
CA PHE A 19 -6.87 -2.10 -6.58
C PHE A 19 -6.16 -0.76 -6.50
N THR A 20 -5.69 -0.41 -5.31
CA THR A 20 -4.91 0.80 -5.07
C THR A 20 -3.53 0.40 -4.56
N ALA A 21 -2.50 0.77 -5.31
CA ALA A 21 -1.11 0.64 -4.88
C ALA A 21 -0.62 2.01 -4.43
N GLU A 22 -0.13 2.08 -3.19
CA GLU A 22 0.36 3.31 -2.57
C GLU A 22 1.83 3.16 -2.21
N LEU A 23 2.68 3.98 -2.82
CA LEU A 23 4.09 4.07 -2.47
C LEU A 23 4.24 5.12 -1.37
N ASN A 24 4.56 4.63 -0.18
CA ASN A 24 4.75 5.45 1.00
C ASN A 24 6.24 5.56 1.31
N TYR A 25 6.71 6.78 1.54
CA TYR A 25 8.04 7.03 2.08
C TYR A 25 7.91 7.36 3.57
N LYS A 26 8.77 6.73 4.37
CA LYS A 26 9.01 7.11 5.76
C LYS A 26 10.49 7.45 5.85
N LYS A 27 10.84 8.61 6.42
CA LYS A 27 12.25 9.01 6.55
C LYS A 27 13.03 7.97 7.37
N LEU A 28 12.38 7.40 8.38
CA LEU A 28 12.88 6.29 9.18
C LEU A 28 11.84 5.16 9.25
N VAL A 29 12.30 3.93 9.10
CA VAL A 29 11.46 2.76 9.37
C VAL A 29 11.16 2.72 10.88
N LYS A 30 9.91 2.37 11.22
CA LYS A 30 9.39 2.43 12.60
C LYS A 30 10.34 1.85 13.68
N PRO A 31 10.97 0.67 13.47
CA PRO A 31 11.88 0.11 14.48
C PRO A 31 13.13 0.97 14.74
N VAL A 32 13.60 1.69 13.73
CA VAL A 32 14.79 2.56 13.84
C VAL A 32 14.40 3.92 14.41
N ALA A 33 13.21 4.43 14.08
CA ALA A 33 12.66 5.65 14.68
C ALA A 33 12.45 5.46 16.19
N ASP A 34 11.84 4.35 16.59
CA ASP A 34 11.61 4.00 18.00
C ASP A 34 12.94 3.81 18.76
N PHE A 35 13.96 3.24 18.10
CA PHE A 35 15.29 3.04 18.68
C PHE A 35 16.08 4.35 18.87
N LEU A 36 15.89 5.33 17.98
CA LEU A 36 16.60 6.62 18.02
C LEU A 36 15.83 7.72 18.77
N GLU A 37 14.67 7.40 19.35
CA GLU A 37 13.80 8.33 20.08
C GLU A 37 13.50 9.62 19.30
N VAL A 38 13.41 9.52 17.96
CA VAL A 38 13.15 10.68 17.12
C VAL A 38 11.69 11.13 17.23
N PRO A 39 11.39 12.43 17.07
CA PRO A 39 10.02 12.93 17.07
C PRO A 39 9.15 12.21 16.03
N GLU A 40 7.88 12.01 16.35
CA GLU A 40 6.92 11.26 15.52
C GLU A 40 6.77 11.83 14.10
N GLU A 41 7.02 13.14 13.94
CA GLU A 41 7.10 13.88 12.68
C GLU A 41 8.11 13.26 11.69
N GLU A 42 9.21 12.68 12.17
CA GLU A 42 10.23 12.02 11.33
C GLU A 42 9.81 10.60 10.89
N SER A 43 8.74 10.06 11.47
CA SER A 43 8.18 8.74 11.13
C SER A 43 6.89 8.82 10.29
N GLU A 44 6.47 10.04 9.94
CA GLU A 44 5.25 10.27 9.18
C GLU A 44 5.27 9.52 7.85
N THR A 45 4.11 8.94 7.52
CA THR A 45 3.92 8.18 6.29
C THR A 45 3.55 9.16 5.20
N VAL A 46 4.54 9.54 4.38
CA VAL A 46 4.32 10.45 3.27
C VAL A 46 3.96 9.62 2.04
N LEU A 47 2.74 9.82 1.52
CA LEU A 47 2.32 9.22 0.26
C LEU A 47 3.07 9.90 -0.89
N ILE A 48 3.96 9.16 -1.55
CA ILE A 48 4.77 9.66 -2.66
C ILE A 48 4.07 9.40 -4.00
N ASN A 49 3.45 8.23 -4.13
CA ASN A 49 2.78 7.86 -5.37
C ASN A 49 1.56 6.99 -5.07
N LYS A 50 0.53 7.15 -5.90
CA LYS A 50 -0.68 6.34 -5.87
C LYS A 50 -1.04 5.94 -7.28
N THR A 51 -1.22 4.65 -7.49
CA THR A 51 -1.78 4.10 -8.72
C THR A 51 -3.05 3.35 -8.41
N THR A 52 -4.02 3.41 -9.32
CA THR A 52 -5.29 2.71 -9.16
C THR A 52 -5.62 1.99 -10.46
N THR A 53 -6.00 0.73 -10.33
CA THR A 53 -6.51 -0.09 -11.43
C THR A 53 -7.77 -0.81 -10.97
N TRP A 54 -8.56 -1.33 -11.90
CA TRP A 54 -9.79 -2.03 -11.59
C TRP A 54 -9.97 -3.24 -12.50
N ILE A 55 -10.70 -4.22 -12.00
CA ILE A 55 -11.18 -5.37 -12.75
C ILE A 55 -12.69 -5.52 -12.51
N GLU A 56 -13.35 -6.24 -13.39
CA GLU A 56 -14.73 -6.66 -13.21
C GLU A 56 -14.74 -8.18 -12.99
N VAL A 57 -15.33 -8.64 -11.90
CA VAL A 57 -15.42 -10.06 -11.55
C VAL A 57 -16.80 -10.59 -11.94
N TYR A 58 -16.83 -11.70 -12.67
CA TYR A 58 -18.02 -12.43 -13.08
C TYR A 58 -17.98 -13.87 -12.53
N ASP A 59 -19.14 -14.54 -12.53
CA ASP A 59 -19.28 -15.97 -12.20
C ASP A 59 -18.86 -16.88 -13.38
#